data_AF-A0A661BPM8-F1
#
_entry.id   AF-A0A661BPM8-F1
#
_cell.length_a   1.000
_cell.length_b   1.000
_cell.length_c   1.000
_cell.angle_alpha   90.00
_cell.angle_beta   90.00
_cell.angle_gamma   90.00
#
_symmetry.space_group_name_H-M   'P 1'
#
loop_
_entity.id
_entity.type
_entity.pdbx_description
1 polymer ?
#
loop_
_entity_poly.entity_id
_entity_poly.type
_entity_poly.pdbx_seq_one_letter_code
_entity_poly.pdbx_strand_id
1 'polypeptide(L)'
;MTIEIIGAESLGVRGLCCLVTTKTRRIVIDPGVALGYVRHGLLPHPCQIVIGARVRRRIIEALSQATDVIFSHMHGDHVPHDTCQSLSTFDTALRYRNLG
;
A
#
# COMPACT_ATOMS: atom_id res chain seq x y z
N MET A 1 -17.99 16.57 -1.64
CA MET A 1 -16.59 16.11 -1.74
C MET A 1 -16.36 15.12 -0.61
N THR A 2 -15.71 14.00 -0.88
CA THR A 2 -15.38 13.00 0.14
C THR A 2 -13.88 12.70 0.09
N ILE A 3 -13.32 12.35 1.24
CA ILE A 3 -11.93 11.92 1.39
C ILE A 3 -11.95 10.58 2.12
N GLU A 4 -11.34 9.58 1.51
CA GLU A 4 -11.18 8.24 2.08
C GLU A 4 -9.69 7.95 2.26
N ILE A 5 -9.31 7.51 3.47
CA ILE A 5 -7.97 7.01 3.74
C ILE A 5 -7.93 5.53 3.39
N ILE A 6 -7.20 5.19 2.33
CA ILE A 6 -7.04 3.81 1.86
C ILE A 6 -5.93 3.10 2.65
N GLY A 7 -4.83 3.81 2.90
CA GLY A 7 -3.69 3.33 3.67
C GLY A 7 -3.05 4.47 4.47
N ALA A 8 -2.58 4.18 5.67
CA ALA A 8 -1.85 5.09 6.54
C ALA A 8 -1.00 4.28 7.55
N GLU A 9 0.03 4.89 8.13
CA GLU A 9 0.84 4.28 9.19
C GLU A 9 -0.03 3.67 10.31
N SER A 10 -1.02 4.41 10.78
CA SER A 10 -1.95 3.97 11.83
C SER A 10 -2.87 2.81 11.41
N LEU A 11 -2.95 2.49 10.11
CA LEU A 11 -3.70 1.36 9.58
C LEU A 11 -2.83 0.11 9.39
N GLY A 12 -1.55 0.15 9.78
CA GLY A 12 -0.64 -1.00 9.76
C GLY A 12 0.11 -1.19 8.44
N VAL A 13 0.23 -0.13 7.64
CA VAL A 13 1.06 -0.08 6.42
C VAL A 13 1.96 1.14 6.46
N ARG A 14 3.07 1.15 5.73
CA ARG A 14 3.84 2.37 5.53
C ARG A 14 3.31 3.21 4.38
N GLY A 15 3.40 4.53 4.55
CA GLY A 15 2.96 5.53 3.58
C GLY A 15 1.55 6.05 3.90
N LEU A 16 1.06 6.92 3.02
CA LEU A 16 -0.29 7.45 3.05
C LEU A 16 -0.87 7.28 1.65
N CYS A 17 -2.08 6.73 1.55
CA CYS A 17 -2.84 6.75 0.30
C CYS A 17 -4.25 7.23 0.57
N CYS A 18 -4.69 8.22 -0.20
CA CYS A 18 -6.01 8.84 -0.08
C CYS A 18 -6.74 8.83 -1.42
N LEU A 19 -8.05 8.57 -1.37
CA LEU A 19 -8.96 8.81 -2.48
C LEU A 19 -9.81 10.04 -2.17
N VAL A 20 -9.67 11.06 -3.00
CA VAL A 20 -10.50 12.26 -2.95
C VAL A 20 -11.50 12.20 -4.09
N THR A 21 -12.79 12.19 -3.76
CA THR A 21 -13.86 12.19 -4.76
C THR A 21 -14.59 13.53 -4.76
N THR A 22 -14.61 14.18 -5.92
CA THR A 22 -15.40 15.38 -6.19
C THR A 22 -16.59 15.02 -7.10
N LYS A 23 -17.35 16.02 -7.56
CA LYS A 23 -18.47 15.77 -8.48
C LYS A 23 -18.02 15.17 -9.82
N THR A 24 -16.81 15.50 -10.28
CA THR A 24 -16.31 15.18 -11.62
C THR A 24 -14.96 14.47 -11.64
N ARG A 25 -14.26 14.41 -10.50
CA ARG A 25 -12.91 13.83 -10.40
C ARG A 25 -12.84 12.80 -9.29
N ARG A 26 -11.98 11.81 -9.51
CA ARG A 26 -11.51 10.83 -8.53
C ARG A 26 -9.99 10.90 -8.51
N ILE A 27 -9.47 11.50 -7.45
CA ILE A 27 -8.04 11.81 -7.32
C ILE A 27 -7.46 10.82 -6.33
N VAL A 28 -6.49 10.03 -6.79
CA VAL A 28 -5.71 9.13 -5.91
C VAL A 28 -4.39 9.82 -5.58
N ILE A 29 -4.13 9.99 -4.29
CA ILE A 29 -2.91 10.62 -3.79
C ILE A 29 -2.03 9.53 -3.20
N ASP A 30 -0.76 9.52 -3.60
CA ASP A 30 0.30 8.62 -3.13
C ASP A 30 -0.13 7.13 -3.14
N PRO A 31 -0.37 6.54 -4.31
CA PRO A 31 -0.79 5.14 -4.44
C PRO A 31 0.31 4.11 -4.11
N GLY A 32 1.24 4.43 -3.22
CA GLY A 32 2.25 3.52 -2.70
C GLY A 32 1.76 2.78 -1.46
N VAL A 33 2.38 1.64 -1.21
CA VAL A 33 2.27 0.92 0.06
C VAL A 33 3.53 0.09 0.27
N ALA A 34 4.11 0.16 1.46
CA ALA A 34 5.24 -0.68 1.83
C ALA A 34 4.98 -1.44 3.13
N LEU A 35 5.54 -2.64 3.25
CA LEU A 35 5.41 -3.50 4.45
C LEU A 35 6.48 -3.23 5.52
N GLY A 36 7.38 -2.26 5.32
CA GLY A 36 8.40 -1.93 6.32
C GLY A 36 9.28 -3.11 6.71
N TYR A 37 9.76 -3.89 5.72
CA TYR A 37 10.36 -5.23 5.86
C TYR A 37 11.57 -5.33 6.82
N VAL A 38 12.18 -4.21 7.19
CA VAL A 38 13.34 -4.19 8.09
C VAL A 38 13.16 -3.08 9.12
N ARG A 39 12.38 -3.36 10.17
CA ARG A 39 12.49 -2.59 11.42
C ARG A 39 13.40 -3.38 12.34
N HIS A 40 14.60 -2.84 12.62
CA HIS A 40 15.60 -3.48 13.48
C HIS A 40 16.04 -4.89 13.01
N GLY A 41 16.01 -5.18 11.69
CA GLY A 41 16.43 -6.49 11.16
C GLY A 41 15.37 -7.59 11.22
N LEU A 42 14.15 -7.29 11.69
CA LEU A 42 13.07 -8.26 11.84
C LEU A 42 12.11 -8.26 10.66
N LEU A 43 11.64 -9.45 10.30
CA LEU A 43 10.59 -9.64 9.31
C LEU A 43 9.27 -9.00 9.77
N PRO A 44 8.42 -8.52 8.84
CA PRO A 44 7.13 -7.97 9.20
C PRO A 44 6.24 -9.04 9.83
N HIS A 45 5.46 -8.64 10.82
CA HIS A 45 4.52 -9.55 11.47
C HIS A 45 3.48 -10.05 10.43
N PRO A 46 3.03 -11.32 10.47
CA PRO A 46 2.06 -11.84 9.50
C PRO A 46 0.79 -11.00 9.33
N CYS A 47 0.33 -10.34 10.40
CA CYS A 47 -0.81 -9.42 10.31
C CYS A 47 -0.52 -8.22 9.40
N GLN A 48 0.69 -7.65 9.44
CA GLN A 48 1.08 -6.50 8.60
C GLN A 48 1.10 -6.90 7.13
N ILE A 49 1.57 -8.12 6.83
CA ILE A 49 1.55 -8.68 5.47
C ILE A 49 0.10 -8.70 4.94
N VAL A 50 -0.83 -9.30 5.69
CA VAL A 50 -2.25 -9.38 5.30
C VAL A 50 -2.86 -7.99 5.11
N ILE A 51 -2.56 -7.05 6.01
CA ILE A 51 -3.04 -5.68 5.93
C ILE A 51 -2.48 -4.96 4.70
N GLY A 52 -1.18 -5.07 4.42
CA GLY A 52 -0.56 -4.47 3.24
C GLY A 52 -1.13 -5.02 1.94
N ALA A 53 -1.42 -6.32 1.85
CA ALA A 53 -2.10 -6.90 0.68
C ALA A 53 -3.51 -6.32 0.50
N ARG A 54 -4.26 -6.15 1.59
CA ARG A 54 -5.61 -5.57 1.55
C ARG A 54 -5.59 -4.11 1.11
N VAL A 55 -4.67 -3.32 1.66
CA VAL A 55 -4.48 -1.92 1.26
C VAL A 55 -4.08 -1.84 -0.21
N ARG A 56 -3.10 -2.64 -0.65
CA ARG A 56 -2.67 -2.69 -2.06
C ARG A 56 -3.84 -2.96 -3.01
N ARG A 57 -4.71 -3.90 -2.67
CA ARG A 57 -5.89 -4.22 -3.47
C ARG A 57 -6.82 -3.01 -3.61
N ARG A 58 -7.12 -2.33 -2.50
CA ARG A 58 -7.94 -1.11 -2.50
C ARG A 58 -7.30 0.03 -3.29
N ILE A 59 -5.97 0.18 -3.24
CA ILE A 59 -5.25 1.17 -4.06
C ILE A 59 -5.42 0.86 -5.54
N ILE A 60 -5.25 -0.40 -5.96
CA ILE A 60 -5.44 -0.82 -7.36
C ILE A 60 -6.88 -0.58 -7.82
N GLU A 61 -7.86 -0.93 -6.98
CA GLU A 61 -9.28 -0.66 -7.25
C GLU A 61 -9.54 0.84 -7.41
N ALA A 62 -9.01 1.68 -6.52
CA ALA A 62 -9.14 3.13 -6.60
C ALA A 62 -8.47 3.72 -7.85
N LEU A 63 -7.27 3.24 -8.19
CA LEU A 63 -6.56 3.63 -9.41
C LEU A 63 -7.35 3.28 -10.68
N SER A 64 -8.06 2.14 -10.70
CA SER A 64 -8.87 1.74 -11.87
C SER A 64 -10.00 2.72 -12.20
N GLN A 65 -10.42 3.53 -11.21
CA GLN A 65 -11.50 4.51 -11.35
C GLN A 65 -11.00 5.95 -11.23
N ALA A 66 -9.68 6.15 -11.14
CA ALA A 66 -9.08 7.46 -10.94
C ALA A 66 -9.11 8.27 -12.23
N THR A 67 -9.44 9.55 -12.11
CA THR A 67 -9.26 10.54 -13.17
C THR A 67 -7.87 11.17 -13.11
N ASP A 68 -7.30 11.27 -11.90
CA ASP A 68 -6.04 11.94 -11.63
C ASP A 68 -5.26 11.16 -10.57
N VAL A 69 -3.93 11.16 -10.70
CA VAL A 69 -3.01 10.56 -9.73
C VAL A 69 -1.98 11.62 -9.32
N ILE A 70 -1.80 11.78 -8.01
CA ILE A 70 -0.87 12.74 -7.43
C ILE A 70 0.19 11.97 -6.66
N PHE A 71 1.46 12.34 -6.88
CA PHE A 71 2.59 11.91 -6.07
C PHE A 71 3.12 13.13 -5.33
N SER A 72 3.13 13.08 -4.00
CA SER A 72 3.64 14.16 -3.16
C SER A 72 5.16 14.25 -3.24
N HIS A 73 5.85 13.10 -3.28
CA HIS A 73 7.29 12.98 -3.41
C HIS A 73 7.69 11.53 -3.79
N MET A 74 8.96 11.34 -4.14
CA MET A 74 9.46 10.08 -4.69
C MET A 74 10.08 9.16 -3.62
N HIS A 75 9.23 8.50 -2.84
CA HIS A 75 9.60 7.39 -1.97
C HIS A 75 8.79 6.13 -2.28
N GLY A 76 9.37 4.96 -2.03
CA GLY A 76 8.78 3.66 -2.42
C GLY A 76 7.46 3.30 -1.73
N ASP A 77 7.13 3.97 -0.62
CA ASP A 77 5.84 3.86 0.08
C ASP A 77 4.78 4.87 -0.40
N HIS A 78 5.13 5.79 -1.31
CA HIS A 78 4.21 6.75 -1.94
C HIS A 78 4.07 6.52 -3.46
N VAL A 79 5.09 5.97 -4.10
CA VAL A 79 5.13 5.68 -5.54
C VAL A 79 5.12 4.17 -5.74
N PRO A 80 4.17 3.60 -6.51
CA PRO A 80 4.19 2.20 -6.88
C PRO A 80 5.50 1.86 -7.59
N HIS A 81 6.33 0.99 -7.00
CA HIS A 81 7.58 0.52 -7.58
C HIS A 81 7.71 -1.00 -7.44
N ASP A 82 8.21 -1.70 -8.46
CA ASP A 82 8.24 -3.16 -8.54
C ASP A 82 8.88 -3.84 -7.31
N THR A 83 9.91 -3.24 -6.72
CA THR A 83 10.55 -3.75 -5.48
C THR A 83 9.72 -3.55 -4.20
N CYS A 84 8.97 -2.44 -4.07
CA CYS A 84 8.01 -2.25 -2.96
C CYS A 84 6.70 -3.03 -3.19
N GLN A 85 6.41 -3.40 -4.44
CA GLN A 85 5.26 -4.18 -4.86
C GLN A 85 5.53 -5.69 -4.94
N SER A 86 6.76 -6.12 -4.69
CA SER A 86 7.17 -7.48 -4.98
C SER A 86 6.41 -8.49 -4.12
N LEU A 87 5.47 -9.16 -4.78
CA LEU A 87 4.84 -10.39 -4.35
C LEU A 87 5.87 -11.48 -3.97
N SER A 88 7.14 -11.35 -4.36
CA SER A 88 8.22 -12.22 -3.88
C SER A 88 8.40 -12.15 -2.36
N THR A 89 8.05 -11.03 -1.74
CA THR A 89 8.13 -10.83 -0.30
C THR A 89 6.93 -11.43 0.43
N PHE A 90 5.75 -11.42 -0.21
CA PHE A 90 4.57 -12.15 0.23
C PHE A 90 4.76 -13.67 0.15
N ASP A 91 5.33 -14.15 -0.95
CA ASP A 91 5.66 -15.56 -1.16
C ASP A 91 6.71 -16.07 -0.17
N THR A 92 7.67 -15.22 0.21
CA THR A 92 8.67 -15.59 1.21
C THR A 92 8.03 -15.77 2.58
N ALA A 93 7.18 -14.84 3.03
CA ALA A 93 6.49 -14.97 4.31
C ALA A 93 5.43 -16.09 4.34
N LEU A 94 4.76 -16.37 3.21
CA LEU A 94 3.87 -17.54 3.06
C LEU A 94 4.64 -18.86 3.04
N ARG A 95 5.83 -18.92 2.42
CA ARG A 95 6.72 -20.10 2.45
C ARG A 95 7.15 -20.47 3.87
N TYR A 96 7.46 -19.49 4.72
CA TYR A 96 7.80 -19.75 6.13
C TYR A 96 6.64 -20.31 6.96
N ARG A 97 5.38 -20.12 6.54
CA ARG A 97 4.20 -20.68 7.22
C ARG A 97 4.01 -22.19 6.98
N ASN A 98 4.63 -22.74 5.93
CA ASN A 98 4.55 -24.15 5.56
C ASN A 98 5.78 -24.96 6.02
N LEU A 99 6.63 -24.36 6.85
CA LEU A 99 7.85 -24.98 7.42
C LEU A 99 7.72 -25.22 8.94
N GLY A 100 6.50 -25.17 9.48
CA GLY A 100 6.19 -25.48 10.87
C GLY A 100 5.21 -26.64 10.98
#